data_AF-A0A8T4JC58-F1
#
_entry.id   AF-A0A8T4JC58-F1
#
_cell.length_a   1.000
_cell.length_b   1.000
_cell.length_c   1.000
_cell.angle_alpha   90.00
_cell.angle_beta   90.00
_cell.angle_gamma   90.00
#
_symmetry.space_group_name_H-M   'P 1'
#
loop_
_entity.id
_entity.type
_entity.pdbx_description
1 polymer ?
#
loop_
_entity_poly.entity_id
_entity_poly.type
_entity_poly.pdbx_seq_one_letter_code
_entity_poly.pdbx_strand_id
1 'polypeptide(L)'
;MLRDTMIRGIASGTLIWKGPWVDSSAYVVNDLVENNGSSYIATSDHISSPVTEPGDGTSWTTVWDLVAAKGADGTDGVDGLNGLDGVSFIWRGQWSDSSSYIINDVVYNSGSSYISTADHNASFPTEPGDGTSWTTVWDLMAQKGDDGDQGPQGPDGPQGDPGPQGPAGQDGVFDRCDQLILEMEMEFKTSFLCNYKEFAYSAQKLLIDVDIYTDATANVKLFHKDLTYNAQKQLIQTDLTRISDGALLTSIFSYDAQKNLISIERSGYCSCSSSSSSSRSSSSSSRSSSSSSCSSSSSRSSISSSSSSAAIPEGARITDDGEIRITDDGETRIID
;
A
#
# COMPACT_ATOMS: atom_id res chain seq x y z
N MET A 1 28.51 -24.93 -59.11
CA MET A 1 28.58 -24.07 -60.31
C MET A 1 28.17 -22.67 -59.90
N LEU A 2 29.11 -21.87 -59.39
CA LEU A 2 28.85 -20.46 -59.08
C LEU A 2 28.67 -19.72 -60.41
N ARG A 3 27.47 -19.20 -60.66
CA ARG A 3 27.21 -18.33 -61.81
C ARG A 3 27.79 -16.96 -61.48
N ASP A 4 29.03 -16.79 -61.90
CA ASP A 4 29.69 -15.51 -62.12
C ASP A 4 28.86 -14.70 -63.13
N THR A 5 27.84 -14.00 -62.61
CA THR A 5 27.05 -13.06 -63.43
C THR A 5 27.74 -11.72 -63.27
N MET A 6 28.74 -11.53 -64.15
CA MET A 6 29.39 -10.26 -64.38
C MET A 6 28.34 -9.15 -64.43
N ILE A 7 28.51 -8.14 -63.58
CA ILE A 7 27.92 -6.81 -63.79
C ILE A 7 28.32 -6.41 -65.21
N ARG A 8 27.35 -6.46 -66.13
CA ARG A 8 27.58 -6.02 -67.51
C ARG A 8 27.88 -4.53 -67.48
N GLY A 9 29.15 -4.20 -67.71
CA GLY A 9 29.68 -2.89 -68.08
C GLY A 9 28.88 -1.68 -67.61
N ILE A 10 29.22 -1.15 -66.43
CA ILE A 10 28.73 0.16 -66.01
C ILE A 10 29.45 1.21 -66.87
N ALA A 11 28.79 1.63 -67.95
CA ALA A 11 29.14 2.87 -68.64
C ALA A 11 29.04 4.02 -67.62
N SER A 12 29.98 4.97 -67.70
CA SER A 12 30.19 6.09 -66.76
C SER A 12 28.94 6.94 -66.47
N GLY A 13 28.07 6.46 -65.59
CA GLY A 13 26.91 7.16 -65.03
C GLY A 13 27.02 7.23 -63.51
N THR A 14 26.57 8.35 -62.93
CA THR A 14 26.48 8.52 -61.48
C THR A 14 25.42 7.57 -60.91
N LEU A 15 25.79 6.75 -59.93
CA LEU A 15 24.85 5.96 -59.13
C LEU A 15 24.05 6.89 -58.21
N ILE A 16 22.72 6.78 -58.22
CA ILE A 16 21.84 7.68 -57.45
C ILE A 16 21.07 6.87 -56.41
N TRP A 17 21.37 7.05 -55.12
CA TRP A 17 20.59 6.43 -54.04
C TRP A 17 19.24 7.12 -53.85
N LYS A 18 18.15 6.35 -53.95
CA LYS A 18 16.76 6.83 -53.83
C LYS A 18 16.09 6.47 -52.51
N GLY A 19 16.73 5.64 -51.68
CA GLY A 19 16.15 5.13 -50.44
C GLY A 19 15.33 3.85 -50.65
N PRO A 20 14.38 3.54 -49.74
CA PRO A 20 13.48 2.40 -49.91
C PRO A 20 12.67 2.49 -51.21
N TRP A 21 12.35 1.34 -51.80
CA TRP A 21 11.48 1.27 -52.96
C TRP A 21 10.09 1.82 -52.65
N VAL A 22 9.51 2.55 -53.60
CA VAL A 22 8.19 3.15 -53.50
C VAL A 22 7.41 2.79 -54.75
N ASP A 23 6.16 2.36 -54.58
CA ASP A 23 5.24 2.09 -55.69
C ASP A 23 4.88 3.37 -56.47
N SER A 24 4.45 3.23 -57.73
CA SER A 24 4.01 4.33 -58.59
C SER A 24 5.02 5.48 -58.73
N SER A 25 6.31 5.20 -58.56
CA SER A 25 7.41 6.16 -58.57
C SER A 25 8.26 6.01 -59.83
N ALA A 26 8.69 7.14 -60.41
CA ALA A 26 9.57 7.12 -61.58
C ALA A 26 11.02 6.86 -61.17
N TYR A 27 11.61 5.81 -61.74
CA TYR A 27 13.02 5.46 -61.59
C TYR A 27 13.71 5.49 -62.95
N VAL A 28 14.93 6.01 -62.98
CA VAL A 28 15.76 6.05 -64.19
C VAL A 28 16.95 5.11 -64.05
N VAL A 29 17.58 4.75 -65.18
CA VAL A 29 18.79 3.90 -65.18
C VAL A 29 19.82 4.42 -64.17
N ASN A 30 20.35 3.50 -63.35
CA ASN A 30 21.31 3.72 -62.25
C ASN A 30 20.73 4.26 -60.92
N ASP A 31 19.41 4.44 -60.81
CA ASP A 31 18.78 4.63 -59.51
C ASP A 31 18.95 3.37 -58.66
N LEU A 32 19.36 3.54 -57.40
CA LEU A 32 19.52 2.47 -56.42
C LEU A 32 18.41 2.57 -55.38
N VAL A 33 17.82 1.42 -55.04
CA VAL A 33 16.79 1.31 -54.00
C VAL A 33 17.10 0.18 -53.03
N GLU A 34 16.56 0.28 -51.82
CA GLU A 34 16.44 -0.83 -50.88
C GLU A 34 15.06 -1.47 -51.00
N ASN A 35 14.99 -2.81 -51.01
CA ASN A 35 13.76 -3.54 -50.74
C ASN A 35 14.06 -4.82 -49.97
N ASN A 36 13.30 -5.08 -48.90
CA ASN A 36 13.42 -6.27 -48.04
C ASN A 36 14.86 -6.59 -47.61
N GLY A 37 15.64 -5.55 -47.26
CA GLY A 37 17.02 -5.68 -46.80
C GLY A 37 18.03 -6.00 -47.90
N SER A 38 17.62 -6.00 -49.17
CA SER A 38 18.47 -6.14 -50.35
C SER A 38 18.54 -4.82 -51.11
N SER A 39 19.65 -4.57 -51.81
CA SER A 39 19.84 -3.38 -52.65
C SER A 39 19.73 -3.74 -54.13
N TYR A 40 19.03 -2.90 -54.91
CA TYR A 40 18.77 -3.10 -56.34
C TYR A 40 19.12 -1.84 -57.13
N ILE A 41 19.49 -2.01 -58.41
CA ILE A 41 19.79 -0.92 -59.34
C ILE A 41 18.84 -0.98 -60.54
N ALA A 42 18.26 0.16 -60.91
CA ALA A 42 17.40 0.27 -62.07
C ALA A 42 18.19 0.12 -63.37
N THR A 43 17.74 -0.77 -64.24
CA THR A 43 18.39 -1.07 -65.53
C THR A 43 17.66 -0.45 -66.72
N SER A 44 16.45 0.08 -66.51
CA SER A 44 15.68 0.85 -67.49
C SER A 44 14.79 1.89 -66.81
N ASP A 45 14.47 2.95 -67.54
CA ASP A 45 13.52 3.97 -67.08
C ASP A 45 12.10 3.37 -67.01
N HIS A 46 11.45 3.50 -65.86
CA HIS A 46 10.11 2.97 -65.66
C HIS A 46 9.37 3.70 -64.53
N ILE A 47 8.05 3.50 -64.49
CA ILE A 47 7.22 3.83 -63.31
C ILE A 47 7.01 2.52 -62.57
N SER A 48 7.39 2.48 -61.29
CA SER A 48 7.27 1.29 -60.47
C SER A 48 5.81 0.86 -60.29
N SER A 49 5.63 -0.45 -60.16
CA SER A 49 4.37 -1.12 -59.89
C SER A 49 4.65 -2.38 -59.06
N PRO A 50 3.63 -3.02 -58.46
CA PRO A 50 3.83 -4.31 -57.78
C PRO A 50 4.34 -5.42 -58.73
N VAL A 51 4.09 -5.32 -60.04
CA VAL A 51 4.60 -6.28 -61.04
C VAL A 51 6.11 -6.14 -61.23
N THR A 52 6.66 -4.95 -60.96
CA THR A 52 8.08 -4.62 -61.12
C THR A 52 8.77 -4.34 -59.78
N GLU A 53 8.19 -4.77 -58.67
CA GLU A 53 8.75 -4.59 -57.33
C GLU A 53 10.09 -5.37 -57.19
N PRO A 54 11.22 -4.71 -56.90
CA PRO A 54 12.53 -5.36 -56.84
C PRO A 54 12.54 -6.52 -55.84
N GLY A 55 12.89 -7.72 -56.31
CA GLY A 55 12.96 -8.93 -55.47
C GLY A 55 11.66 -9.69 -55.27
N ASP A 56 10.49 -9.12 -55.60
CA ASP A 56 9.18 -9.75 -55.35
C ASP A 56 8.27 -9.79 -56.60
N GLY A 57 8.23 -8.70 -57.38
CA GLY A 57 7.32 -8.55 -58.52
C GLY A 57 7.59 -9.53 -59.66
N THR A 58 6.54 -10.12 -60.25
CA THR A 58 6.69 -11.17 -61.28
C THR A 58 7.55 -10.83 -62.49
N SER A 59 7.80 -9.53 -62.78
CA SER A 59 8.68 -9.05 -63.85
C SER A 59 9.78 -8.11 -63.35
N TRP A 60 10.14 -8.14 -62.07
CA TRP A 60 11.09 -7.20 -61.48
C TRP A 60 12.46 -7.19 -62.17
N THR A 61 12.93 -8.35 -62.62
CA THR A 61 14.22 -8.53 -63.33
C THR A 61 14.28 -7.86 -64.71
N THR A 62 13.14 -7.38 -65.22
CA THR A 62 13.11 -6.64 -66.49
C THR A 62 13.56 -5.19 -66.34
N VAL A 63 13.50 -4.65 -65.12
CA VAL A 63 13.80 -3.23 -64.85
C VAL A 63 14.77 -3.02 -63.67
N TRP A 64 15.12 -4.06 -62.92
CA TRP A 64 16.07 -4.03 -61.81
C TRP A 64 17.09 -5.16 -61.87
N ASP A 65 18.32 -4.87 -61.45
CA ASP A 65 19.35 -5.86 -61.12
C ASP A 65 19.63 -5.85 -59.60
N LEU A 66 19.94 -7.02 -59.04
CA LEU A 66 20.33 -7.16 -57.64
C LEU A 66 21.79 -6.70 -57.45
N VAL A 67 22.01 -5.77 -56.52
CA VAL A 67 23.34 -5.22 -56.18
C VAL A 67 23.90 -5.91 -54.94
N ALA A 68 23.08 -6.08 -53.90
CA ALA A 68 23.48 -6.74 -52.66
C ALA A 68 22.28 -7.49 -52.06
N ALA A 69 22.45 -8.79 -51.81
CA ALA A 69 21.43 -9.60 -51.15
C ALA A 69 21.47 -9.40 -49.63
N LYS A 70 20.30 -9.43 -48.97
CA LYS A 70 20.19 -9.59 -47.51
C LYS A 70 20.98 -10.84 -47.07
N GLY A 71 21.69 -10.73 -45.95
CA GLY A 71 22.33 -11.90 -45.32
C GLY A 71 21.31 -12.96 -44.88
N ALA A 72 21.72 -14.22 -44.87
CA ALA A 72 20.91 -15.29 -44.28
C ALA A 72 20.74 -15.02 -42.78
N ASP A 73 19.53 -15.25 -42.25
CA ASP A 73 19.31 -15.21 -40.82
C ASP A 73 20.15 -16.32 -40.15
N GLY A 74 20.66 -16.07 -38.95
CA GLY A 74 21.43 -17.07 -38.20
C GLY A 74 20.55 -18.29 -37.88
N THR A 75 21.14 -19.48 -37.87
CA THR A 75 20.44 -20.66 -37.32
C THR A 75 20.28 -20.47 -35.81
N ASP A 76 19.08 -20.71 -35.28
CA ASP A 76 18.87 -20.80 -33.84
C ASP A 76 19.84 -21.82 -33.22
N GLY A 77 20.31 -21.54 -32.01
CA GLY A 77 21.13 -22.48 -31.26
C GLY A 77 20.37 -23.77 -30.97
N VAL A 78 21.07 -24.90 -30.89
CA VAL A 78 20.47 -26.14 -30.39
C VAL A 78 20.10 -25.96 -28.92
N ASP A 79 18.89 -26.38 -28.54
CA ASP A 79 18.49 -26.47 -27.13
C ASP A 79 19.44 -27.39 -26.37
N GLY A 80 19.76 -27.04 -25.12
CA GLY A 80 20.56 -27.89 -24.25
C GLY A 80 19.87 -29.23 -23.93
N LEU A 81 20.66 -30.25 -23.58
CA LEU A 81 20.14 -31.50 -23.02
C LEU A 81 19.35 -31.20 -21.73
N ASN A 82 18.15 -31.78 -21.61
CA ASN A 82 17.42 -31.80 -20.33
C ASN A 82 18.27 -32.50 -19.26
N GLY A 83 18.24 -31.98 -18.03
CA GLY A 83 18.89 -32.62 -16.88
C GLY A 83 18.28 -33.98 -16.54
N LEU A 84 19.00 -34.81 -15.78
CA LEU A 84 18.47 -36.05 -15.20
C LEU A 84 17.32 -35.72 -14.23
N ASP A 85 16.29 -36.57 -14.21
CA ASP A 85 15.22 -36.47 -13.22
C ASP A 85 15.81 -36.56 -11.80
N GLY A 86 15.56 -35.55 -10.98
CA GLY A 86 16.03 -35.49 -9.59
C GLY A 86 15.34 -36.51 -8.68
N VAL A 87 15.95 -36.80 -7.54
CA VAL A 87 15.28 -37.51 -6.43
C VAL A 87 14.07 -36.67 -6.01
N SER A 88 12.87 -37.27 -6.08
CA SER A 88 11.62 -36.55 -5.80
C SER A 88 11.62 -35.98 -4.37
N PHE A 89 11.14 -34.75 -4.21
CA PHE A 89 10.96 -34.10 -2.92
C PHE A 89 9.48 -34.07 -2.52
N ILE A 90 9.20 -33.98 -1.22
CA ILE A 90 7.84 -33.94 -0.67
C ILE A 90 7.55 -32.51 -0.19
N TRP A 91 6.72 -31.77 -0.92
CA TRP A 91 6.33 -30.43 -0.48
C TRP A 91 5.35 -30.49 0.71
N ARG A 92 5.75 -29.89 1.83
CA ARG A 92 5.00 -29.85 3.10
C ARG A 92 4.31 -28.52 3.37
N GLY A 93 4.65 -27.47 2.63
CA GLY A 93 4.12 -26.12 2.84
C GLY A 93 4.92 -25.32 3.86
N GLN A 94 4.25 -24.51 4.67
CA GLN A 94 4.94 -23.63 5.63
C GLN A 94 5.58 -24.46 6.73
N TRP A 95 6.78 -24.08 7.18
CA TRP A 95 7.36 -24.68 8.37
C TRP A 95 6.44 -24.48 9.59
N SER A 96 6.44 -25.49 10.46
CA SER A 96 5.61 -25.59 11.66
C SER A 96 6.45 -26.23 12.76
N ASP A 97 6.43 -25.61 13.93
CA ASP A 97 7.17 -25.97 15.15
C ASP A 97 6.62 -27.21 15.87
N SER A 98 5.47 -27.72 15.43
CA SER A 98 4.76 -28.87 16.00
C SER A 98 4.72 -30.08 15.06
N SER A 99 5.52 -30.04 13.99
CA SER A 99 5.58 -31.09 12.96
C SER A 99 6.82 -31.96 13.06
N SER A 100 6.75 -33.18 12.54
CA SER A 100 7.91 -34.02 12.25
C SER A 100 8.19 -33.97 10.75
N TYR A 101 9.47 -33.90 10.38
CA TYR A 101 9.95 -33.87 9.00
C TYR A 101 10.90 -35.03 8.75
N ILE A 102 10.79 -35.63 7.57
CA ILE A 102 11.68 -36.72 7.11
C ILE A 102 12.59 -36.23 5.97
N ILE A 103 13.61 -37.02 5.63
CA ILE A 103 14.49 -36.73 4.49
C ILE A 103 13.67 -36.44 3.22
N ASN A 104 14.04 -35.40 2.50
CA ASN A 104 13.40 -34.87 1.29
C ASN A 104 12.06 -34.14 1.49
N ASP A 105 11.60 -33.94 2.73
CA ASP A 105 10.52 -32.98 2.99
C ASP A 105 11.01 -31.56 2.67
N VAL A 106 10.17 -30.78 2.01
CA VAL A 106 10.46 -29.39 1.64
C VAL A 106 9.46 -28.47 2.29
N VAL A 107 9.95 -27.44 2.97
CA VAL A 107 9.15 -26.39 3.61
C VAL A 107 9.53 -25.02 3.09
N TYR A 108 8.66 -24.04 3.27
CA TYR A 108 9.05 -22.63 3.22
C TYR A 108 9.04 -21.99 4.60
N ASN A 109 10.05 -21.15 4.86
CA ASN A 109 10.12 -20.28 6.03
C ASN A 109 10.75 -18.94 5.65
N SER A 110 10.17 -17.84 6.15
CA SER A 110 10.68 -16.48 5.93
C SER A 110 10.97 -16.11 4.46
N GLY A 111 10.17 -16.63 3.53
CA GLY A 111 10.30 -16.38 2.08
C GLY A 111 11.32 -17.23 1.34
N SER A 112 12.06 -18.10 2.04
CA SER A 112 12.99 -19.08 1.46
C SER A 112 12.40 -20.49 1.55
N SER A 113 12.86 -21.41 0.71
CA SER A 113 12.51 -22.85 0.80
C SER A 113 13.71 -23.70 1.19
N TYR A 114 13.46 -24.73 1.99
CA TYR A 114 14.47 -25.61 2.59
C TYR A 114 14.06 -27.07 2.41
N ILE A 115 15.05 -27.95 2.21
CA ILE A 115 14.87 -29.41 2.12
C ILE A 115 15.47 -30.09 3.35
N SER A 116 14.71 -31.00 3.94
CA SER A 116 15.12 -31.76 5.12
C SER A 116 16.17 -32.80 4.72
N THR A 117 17.29 -32.81 5.43
CA THR A 117 18.41 -33.72 5.20
C THR A 117 18.47 -34.86 6.21
N ALA A 118 17.60 -34.83 7.24
CA ALA A 118 17.48 -35.86 8.25
C ALA A 118 16.09 -35.91 8.87
N ASP A 119 15.69 -37.09 9.36
CA ASP A 119 14.45 -37.25 10.12
C ASP A 119 14.56 -36.54 11.48
N HIS A 120 13.63 -35.64 11.78
CA HIS A 120 13.63 -34.89 13.03
C HIS A 120 12.24 -34.36 13.42
N ASN A 121 12.09 -33.98 14.69
CA ASN A 121 10.96 -33.17 15.15
C ASN A 121 11.33 -31.70 15.08
N ALA A 122 10.39 -30.86 14.66
CA ALA A 122 10.58 -29.43 14.64
C ALA A 122 10.85 -28.90 16.05
N SER A 123 11.73 -27.90 16.12
CA SER A 123 12.08 -27.22 17.36
C SER A 123 12.66 -25.86 17.02
N PHE A 124 12.65 -24.93 17.98
CA PHE A 124 13.20 -23.58 17.77
C PHE A 124 14.68 -23.59 17.34
N PRO A 125 15.58 -24.42 17.90
CA PRO A 125 16.96 -24.50 17.41
C PRO A 125 17.11 -25.05 15.99
N THR A 126 16.13 -25.77 15.47
CA THR A 126 16.15 -26.37 14.13
C THR A 126 15.26 -25.64 13.13
N GLU A 127 14.75 -24.46 13.48
CA GLU A 127 13.93 -23.64 12.60
C GLU A 127 14.70 -23.25 11.32
N PRO A 128 14.24 -23.62 10.11
CA PRO A 128 14.94 -23.37 8.86
C PRO A 128 15.21 -21.88 8.65
N GLY A 129 16.49 -21.52 8.51
CA GLY A 129 16.93 -20.14 8.24
C GLY A 129 17.13 -19.25 9.46
N ASP A 130 16.65 -19.64 10.66
CA ASP A 130 16.71 -18.80 11.88
C ASP A 130 17.30 -19.54 13.09
N GLY A 131 16.98 -20.82 13.26
CA GLY A 131 17.39 -21.62 14.41
C GLY A 131 18.90 -21.86 14.50
N THR A 132 19.47 -21.83 15.70
CA THR A 132 20.94 -21.92 15.91
C THR A 132 21.63 -23.18 15.36
N SER A 133 20.85 -24.22 15.05
CA SER A 133 21.32 -25.51 14.52
C SER A 133 20.56 -25.95 13.26
N TRP A 134 19.86 -25.03 12.57
CA TRP A 134 18.99 -25.37 11.45
C TRP A 134 19.72 -26.14 10.32
N THR A 135 20.97 -25.79 10.03
CA THR A 135 21.83 -26.43 9.02
C THR A 135 22.19 -27.88 9.33
N THR A 136 21.86 -28.39 10.52
CA THR A 136 22.09 -29.81 10.86
C THR A 136 21.04 -30.74 10.30
N VAL A 137 19.86 -30.21 9.93
CA VAL A 137 18.70 -30.98 9.48
C VAL A 137 18.02 -30.40 8.24
N TRP A 138 18.47 -29.23 7.75
CA TRP A 138 17.93 -28.54 6.58
C TRP A 138 19.04 -28.02 5.67
N ASP A 139 18.84 -28.14 4.36
CA ASP A 139 19.59 -27.41 3.33
C ASP A 139 18.71 -26.35 2.67
N LEU A 140 19.30 -25.22 2.29
CA LEU A 140 18.61 -24.16 1.55
C LEU A 140 18.40 -24.58 0.08
N MET A 141 17.15 -24.61 -0.38
CA MET A 141 16.83 -24.90 -1.79
C MET A 141 16.67 -23.64 -2.63
N ALA A 142 16.02 -22.62 -2.08
CA ALA A 142 15.84 -21.34 -2.75
C ALA A 142 15.81 -20.23 -1.70
N GLN A 143 16.66 -19.23 -1.90
CA GLN A 143 16.69 -18.05 -1.06
C GLN A 143 15.58 -17.08 -1.49
N LYS A 144 14.94 -16.41 -0.51
CA LYS A 144 14.12 -15.23 -0.79
C LYS A 144 14.96 -14.24 -1.61
N GLY A 145 14.39 -13.71 -2.69
CA GLY A 145 15.01 -12.60 -3.41
C GLY A 145 15.12 -11.35 -2.53
N ASP A 146 16.12 -10.53 -2.81
CA ASP A 146 16.19 -9.19 -2.22
C ASP A 146 14.95 -8.40 -2.64
N ASP A 147 14.48 -7.51 -1.75
CA ASP A 147 13.43 -6.57 -2.12
C ASP A 147 13.97 -5.71 -3.28
N GLY A 148 13.14 -5.50 -4.30
CA GLY A 148 13.57 -4.69 -5.45
C GLY A 148 13.99 -3.30 -5.01
N ASP A 149 15.00 -2.74 -5.68
CA ASP A 149 15.41 -1.35 -5.45
C ASP A 149 14.17 -0.45 -5.50
N GLN A 150 14.05 0.46 -4.54
CA GLN A 150 13.01 1.48 -4.57
C GLN A 150 13.08 2.15 -5.94
N GLY A 151 11.94 2.16 -6.66
CA GLY A 151 11.88 2.79 -7.97
C GLY A 151 12.42 4.22 -7.90
N PRO A 152 13.05 4.73 -8.99
CA PRO A 152 13.57 6.08 -9.00
C PRO A 152 12.48 7.04 -8.53
N GLN A 153 12.84 7.99 -7.67
CA GLN A 153 11.94 9.09 -7.30
C GLN A 153 11.38 9.66 -8.61
N GLY A 154 10.04 9.76 -8.69
CA GLY A 154 9.41 10.36 -9.86
C GLY A 154 10.02 11.73 -10.14
N PRO A 155 10.13 12.14 -11.42
CA PRO A 155 10.63 13.48 -11.72
C PRO A 155 9.86 14.50 -10.89
N ASP A 156 10.58 15.47 -10.33
CA ASP A 156 9.94 16.58 -9.64
C ASP A 156 8.85 17.13 -10.55
N GLY A 157 7.62 17.23 -10.03
CA GLY A 157 6.52 17.81 -10.77
C GLY A 157 6.94 19.21 -11.27
N PRO A 158 6.43 19.68 -12.42
CA PRO A 158 6.70 21.03 -12.86
C PRO A 158 6.40 21.98 -11.69
N GLN A 159 7.35 22.85 -11.36
CA GLN A 159 7.15 23.87 -10.35
C GLN A 159 5.85 24.58 -10.70
N GLY A 160 4.85 24.46 -9.83
CA GLY A 160 3.59 25.16 -10.02
C GLY A 160 3.86 26.65 -10.19
N ASP A 161 3.12 27.30 -11.08
CA ASP A 161 3.16 28.76 -11.18
C ASP A 161 3.08 29.36 -9.77
N PRO A 162 3.86 30.42 -9.46
CA PRO A 162 3.74 31.10 -8.18
C PRO A 162 2.27 31.39 -7.93
N GLY A 163 1.72 30.76 -6.88
CA GLY A 163 0.33 31.00 -6.50
C GLY A 163 0.13 32.49 -6.32
N PRO A 164 -1.07 33.03 -6.62
CA PRO A 164 -1.37 34.42 -6.29
C PRO A 164 -0.97 34.64 -4.83
N GLN A 165 -0.26 35.74 -4.55
CA GLN A 165 0.14 36.10 -3.19
C GLN A 165 -1.07 35.90 -2.28
N GLY A 166 -0.95 34.96 -1.34
CA GLY A 166 -2.05 34.67 -0.43
C GLY A 166 -2.46 35.95 0.29
N PRO A 167 -3.74 36.10 0.68
CA PRO A 167 -4.09 37.13 1.65
C PRO A 167 -3.11 37.04 2.82
N ALA A 168 -2.65 38.18 3.35
CA ALA A 168 -1.75 38.21 4.49
C ALA A 168 -2.22 37.19 5.54
N GLY A 169 -1.32 36.27 5.93
CA GLY A 169 -1.69 35.16 6.78
C GLY A 169 -2.46 35.67 8.00
N GLN A 170 -3.65 35.12 8.24
CA GLN A 170 -4.11 35.12 9.62
C GLN A 170 -3.13 34.25 10.38
N ASP A 171 -2.61 34.76 11.48
CA ASP A 171 -1.80 34.00 12.42
C ASP A 171 -2.46 32.63 12.64
N GLY A 172 -1.76 31.58 12.23
CA GLY A 172 -2.27 30.21 12.27
C GLY A 172 -2.40 29.75 13.71
N VAL A 173 -3.56 30.01 14.31
CA VAL A 173 -4.05 29.26 15.46
C VAL A 173 -4.36 27.86 14.93
N PHE A 174 -3.47 26.89 15.17
CA PHE A 174 -3.88 25.48 15.12
C PHE A 174 -5.09 25.36 16.05
N ASP A 175 -6.19 24.77 15.56
CA ASP A 175 -7.27 24.43 16.47
C ASP A 175 -6.65 23.50 17.52
N ARG A 176 -6.81 23.88 18.80
CA ARG A 176 -6.13 23.21 19.92
C ARG A 176 -6.47 21.72 19.97
N CYS A 177 -7.60 21.34 19.37
CA CYS A 177 -8.02 19.96 19.19
C CYS A 177 -7.12 19.14 18.24
N ASP A 178 -6.70 19.67 17.09
CA ASP A 178 -5.85 18.93 16.14
C ASP A 178 -4.45 18.66 16.70
N GLN A 179 -3.91 19.64 17.42
CA GLN A 179 -2.65 19.49 18.12
C GLN A 179 -2.74 18.42 19.23
N LEU A 180 -3.84 18.42 20.01
CA LEU A 180 -4.08 17.43 21.04
C LEU A 180 -4.19 16.01 20.46
N ILE A 181 -4.90 15.84 19.35
CA ILE A 181 -5.06 14.54 18.68
C ILE A 181 -3.68 13.95 18.35
N LEU A 182 -2.80 14.74 17.73
CA LEU A 182 -1.46 14.30 17.36
C LEU A 182 -0.57 13.99 18.57
N GLU A 183 -0.60 14.86 19.58
CA GLU A 183 0.15 14.68 20.83
C GLU A 183 -0.27 13.38 21.54
N MET A 184 -1.57 13.19 21.76
CA MET A 184 -2.10 12.01 22.43
C MET A 184 -1.79 10.71 21.70
N GLU A 185 -1.93 10.68 20.37
CA GLU A 185 -1.56 9.49 19.60
C GLU A 185 -0.06 9.16 19.70
N MET A 186 0.80 10.17 19.63
CA MET A 186 2.26 9.98 19.73
C MET A 186 2.68 9.52 21.13
N GLU A 187 2.15 10.14 22.18
CA GLU A 187 2.44 9.74 23.55
C GLU A 187 1.95 8.32 23.84
N PHE A 188 0.75 7.97 23.39
CA PHE A 188 0.24 6.61 23.55
C PHE A 188 1.11 5.60 22.80
N LYS A 189 1.47 5.85 21.52
CA LYS A 189 2.32 4.95 20.72
C LYS A 189 3.70 4.75 21.33
N THR A 190 4.34 5.83 21.78
CA THR A 190 5.64 5.76 22.45
C THR A 190 5.54 5.01 23.77
N SER A 191 4.54 5.33 24.59
CA SER A 191 4.32 4.66 25.87
C SER A 191 4.05 3.17 25.69
N PHE A 192 3.22 2.79 24.71
CA PHE A 192 2.85 1.40 24.42
C PHE A 192 4.07 0.52 24.10
N LEU A 193 5.14 1.08 23.54
CA LEU A 193 6.37 0.33 23.22
C LEU A 193 7.22 0.05 24.46
N CYS A 194 7.38 1.02 25.36
CA CYS A 194 8.38 0.95 26.43
C CYS A 194 7.81 0.73 27.85
N ASN A 195 6.49 0.75 28.02
CA ASN A 195 5.83 0.61 29.34
C ASN A 195 5.17 -0.76 29.53
N TYR A 196 4.58 -0.98 30.71
CA TYR A 196 3.79 -2.19 30.99
C TYR A 196 2.36 -2.05 30.45
N LYS A 197 1.76 -3.18 30.05
CA LYS A 197 0.43 -3.22 29.40
C LYS A 197 -0.46 -4.23 30.10
N GLU A 198 -1.70 -3.85 30.36
CA GLU A 198 -2.77 -4.78 30.71
C GLU A 198 -3.83 -4.77 29.61
N PHE A 199 -4.39 -5.94 29.34
CA PHE A 199 -5.38 -6.16 28.30
C PHE A 199 -6.60 -6.82 28.92
N ALA A 200 -7.77 -6.20 28.76
CA ALA A 200 -9.03 -6.81 29.16
C ALA A 200 -9.80 -7.31 27.94
N TYR A 201 -10.34 -8.52 28.05
CA TYR A 201 -11.12 -9.14 26.99
C TYR A 201 -12.55 -9.39 27.48
N SER A 202 -13.51 -9.18 26.58
CA SER A 202 -14.90 -9.61 26.77
C SER A 202 -15.01 -11.13 26.90
N ALA A 203 -16.17 -11.62 27.36
CA ALA A 203 -16.47 -13.05 27.39
C ALA A 203 -16.34 -13.73 26.01
N GLN A 204 -16.50 -12.96 24.93
CA GLN A 204 -16.37 -13.42 23.55
C GLN A 204 -14.94 -13.29 23.00
N LYS A 205 -13.95 -13.02 23.87
CA LYS A 205 -12.52 -12.85 23.55
C LYS A 205 -12.20 -11.68 22.62
N LEU A 206 -13.05 -10.66 22.57
CA LEU A 206 -12.70 -9.37 21.94
C LEU A 206 -11.95 -8.52 22.96
N LEU A 207 -10.85 -7.89 22.54
CA LEU A 207 -10.10 -6.92 23.35
C LEU A 207 -10.98 -5.68 23.55
N ILE A 208 -11.35 -5.37 24.77
CA ILE A 208 -12.26 -4.25 25.08
C ILE A 208 -11.56 -3.09 25.78
N ASP A 209 -10.42 -3.35 26.40
CA ASP A 209 -9.67 -2.35 27.15
C ASP A 209 -8.16 -2.61 27.07
N VAL A 210 -7.40 -1.51 27.04
CA VAL A 210 -5.94 -1.49 27.11
C VAL A 210 -5.51 -0.41 28.11
N ASP A 211 -4.86 -0.83 29.18
CA ASP A 211 -4.25 0.06 30.16
C ASP A 211 -2.72 0.06 30.02
N ILE A 212 -2.11 1.25 30.12
CA ILE A 212 -0.66 1.44 30.05
C ILE A 212 -0.14 2.00 31.37
N TYR A 213 0.87 1.35 31.96
CA TYR A 213 1.44 1.70 33.26
C TYR A 213 2.94 1.93 33.19
N THR A 214 3.46 2.82 34.04
CA THR A 214 4.92 3.12 34.11
C THR A 214 5.78 1.91 34.47
N ASP A 215 5.22 0.91 35.14
CA ASP A 215 5.94 -0.27 35.61
C ASP A 215 5.02 -1.51 35.72
N ALA A 216 5.64 -2.67 35.92
CA ALA A 216 4.94 -3.95 36.07
C ALA A 216 4.17 -4.11 37.39
N THR A 217 4.26 -3.14 38.30
CA THR A 217 3.49 -3.11 39.55
C THR A 217 2.15 -2.37 39.40
N ALA A 218 1.82 -1.90 38.19
CA ALA A 218 0.58 -1.18 37.88
C ALA A 218 0.33 0.05 38.77
N ASN A 219 1.41 0.67 39.29
CA ASN A 219 1.30 1.73 40.29
C ASN A 219 0.83 3.07 39.72
N VAL A 220 1.21 3.40 38.48
CA VAL A 220 0.82 4.66 37.82
C VAL A 220 0.31 4.35 36.42
N LYS A 221 -1.01 4.51 36.23
CA LYS A 221 -1.67 4.40 34.92
C LYS A 221 -1.46 5.69 34.13
N LEU A 222 -0.92 5.57 32.92
CA LEU A 222 -0.64 6.68 32.00
C LEU A 222 -1.79 6.90 31.02
N PHE A 223 -2.27 5.80 30.44
CA PHE A 223 -3.33 5.80 29.43
C PHE A 223 -4.29 4.64 29.67
N HIS A 224 -5.52 4.87 29.22
CA HIS A 224 -6.60 3.90 29.18
C HIS A 224 -7.26 3.99 27.80
N LYS A 225 -7.53 2.86 27.16
CA LYS A 225 -8.16 2.84 25.83
C LYS A 225 -9.29 1.82 25.76
N ASP A 226 -10.50 2.32 25.64
CA ASP A 226 -11.69 1.50 25.40
C ASP A 226 -11.85 1.18 23.91
N LEU A 227 -12.36 -0.02 23.62
CA LEU A 227 -12.67 -0.50 22.28
C LEU A 227 -14.12 -0.97 22.22
N THR A 228 -14.92 -0.30 21.40
CA THR A 228 -16.34 -0.64 21.19
C THR A 228 -16.53 -1.33 19.86
N TYR A 229 -17.24 -2.45 19.88
CA TYR A 229 -17.54 -3.27 18.71
C TYR A 229 -19.03 -3.28 18.40
N ASN A 230 -19.38 -3.39 17.12
CA ASN A 230 -20.76 -3.65 16.71
C ASN A 230 -21.16 -5.11 16.93
N ALA A 231 -22.44 -5.43 16.67
CA ALA A 231 -22.96 -6.80 16.74
C ALA A 231 -22.22 -7.80 15.82
N GLN A 232 -21.60 -7.31 14.75
CA GLN A 232 -20.79 -8.09 13.81
C GLN A 232 -19.32 -8.23 14.23
N LYS A 233 -18.95 -7.78 15.44
CA LYS A 233 -17.59 -7.82 16.00
C LYS A 233 -16.56 -6.97 15.22
N GLN A 234 -17.02 -5.91 14.53
CA GLN A 234 -16.13 -4.91 13.93
C GLN A 234 -15.91 -3.78 14.93
N LEU A 235 -14.68 -3.28 15.04
CA LEU A 235 -14.32 -2.16 15.90
C LEU A 235 -14.94 -0.88 15.34
N ILE A 236 -15.87 -0.27 16.05
CA ILE A 236 -16.58 0.94 15.57
C ILE A 236 -16.15 2.22 16.28
N GLN A 237 -15.57 2.10 17.48
CA GLN A 237 -15.09 3.25 18.22
C GLN A 237 -13.92 2.87 19.12
N THR A 238 -12.98 3.79 19.28
CA THR A 238 -12.02 3.75 20.38
C THR A 238 -11.95 5.07 21.11
N ASP A 239 -11.86 5.00 22.42
CA ASP A 239 -11.74 6.15 23.30
C ASP A 239 -10.42 6.06 24.05
N LEU A 240 -9.45 6.89 23.67
CA LEU A 240 -8.14 6.97 24.32
C LEU A 240 -8.17 8.09 25.36
N THR A 241 -7.99 7.74 26.63
CA THR A 241 -7.94 8.67 27.74
C THR A 241 -6.51 8.79 28.27
N ARG A 242 -6.01 10.03 28.35
CA ARG A 242 -4.76 10.34 29.06
C ARG A 242 -5.08 10.60 30.53
N ILE A 243 -4.50 9.82 31.43
CA ILE A 243 -4.89 9.83 32.85
C ILE A 243 -4.42 11.11 33.56
N SER A 244 -3.31 11.71 33.12
CA SER A 244 -2.70 12.87 33.78
C SER A 244 -3.58 14.12 33.76
N ASP A 245 -4.37 14.32 32.70
CA ASP A 245 -5.20 15.51 32.49
C ASP A 245 -6.63 15.22 32.05
N GLY A 246 -6.99 13.94 31.88
CA GLY A 246 -8.33 13.52 31.44
C GLY A 246 -8.62 13.82 29.98
N ALA A 247 -7.61 14.16 29.17
CA ALA A 247 -7.81 14.37 27.75
C ALA A 247 -8.37 13.10 27.10
N LEU A 248 -9.34 13.27 26.21
CA LEU A 248 -10.03 12.19 25.53
C LEU A 248 -9.91 12.34 24.02
N LEU A 249 -9.43 11.29 23.37
CA LEU A 249 -9.41 11.15 21.92
C LEU A 249 -10.36 10.03 21.50
N THR A 250 -11.45 10.41 20.85
CA THR A 250 -12.41 9.46 20.25
C THR A 250 -12.09 9.28 18.77
N SER A 251 -12.01 8.03 18.33
CA SER A 251 -11.91 7.65 16.92
C SER A 251 -13.11 6.79 16.54
N ILE A 252 -13.86 7.19 15.50
CA ILE A 252 -15.02 6.47 14.98
C ILE A 252 -14.65 5.83 13.65
N PHE A 253 -14.94 4.54 13.51
CA PHE A 253 -14.61 3.72 12.34
C PHE A 253 -15.88 3.36 11.59
N SER A 254 -15.93 3.68 10.30
CA SER A 254 -17.05 3.34 9.43
C SER A 254 -16.66 2.28 8.42
N TYR A 255 -17.58 1.37 8.12
CA TYR A 255 -17.39 0.28 7.17
C TYR A 255 -18.46 0.28 6.08
N ASP A 256 -18.12 -0.20 4.90
CA ASP A 256 -19.09 -0.50 3.86
C ASP A 256 -19.86 -1.81 4.15
N ALA A 257 -20.82 -2.13 3.27
CA ALA A 257 -21.61 -3.35 3.37
C ALA A 257 -20.76 -4.64 3.20
N GLN A 258 -19.58 -4.54 2.59
CA GLN A 258 -18.63 -5.63 2.39
C GLN A 258 -17.61 -5.75 3.54
N LYS A 259 -17.76 -4.94 4.61
CA LYS A 259 -16.89 -4.89 5.79
C LYS A 259 -15.50 -4.27 5.54
N ASN A 260 -15.31 -3.53 4.46
CA ASN A 260 -14.10 -2.74 4.25
C ASN A 260 -14.21 -1.43 5.04
N LEU A 261 -13.11 -1.00 5.65
CA LEU A 261 -13.05 0.29 6.35
C LEU A 261 -13.08 1.43 5.33
N ILE A 262 -13.99 2.39 5.52
CA ILE A 262 -14.20 3.51 4.58
C ILE A 262 -13.84 4.87 5.16
N SER A 263 -13.90 5.05 6.48
CA SER A 263 -13.47 6.30 7.13
C SER A 263 -13.05 6.08 8.57
N ILE A 264 -12.19 6.99 9.05
CA ILE A 264 -11.86 7.17 10.45
C ILE A 264 -12.04 8.66 10.77
N GLU A 265 -13.02 8.98 11.62
CA GLU A 265 -13.24 10.33 12.13
C GLU A 265 -12.65 10.46 13.52
N ARG A 266 -11.96 11.56 13.80
CA ARG A 266 -11.31 11.80 15.09
C ARG A 266 -11.82 13.09 15.72
N SER A 267 -12.05 13.05 17.02
CA SER A 267 -12.38 14.22 17.82
C SER A 267 -11.64 14.18 19.15
N GLY A 268 -10.94 15.26 19.49
CA GLY A 268 -10.29 15.44 20.78
C GLY A 268 -11.07 16.40 21.68
N TYR A 269 -11.29 16.02 22.94
CA TYR A 269 -11.85 16.88 23.97
C TYR A 269 -10.82 17.17 25.05
N CYS A 270 -10.59 18.46 25.34
CA CYS A 270 -9.86 18.91 26.51
C CYS A 270 -10.85 19.12 27.66
N SER A 271 -10.86 18.26 28.67
CA SER A 271 -11.51 18.60 29.94
C SER A 271 -10.61 19.57 30.71
N CYS A 272 -10.69 20.86 30.43
CA CYS A 272 -10.14 21.84 31.37
C CYS A 272 -11.01 21.88 32.62
N SER A 273 -10.64 21.09 33.64
CA SER A 273 -11.13 21.27 35.00
C SER A 273 -10.57 22.59 35.53
N SER A 274 -11.40 23.63 35.52
CA SER A 274 -11.12 24.89 36.18
C SER A 274 -11.00 24.66 37.69
N SER A 275 -9.79 24.37 38.15
CA SER A 275 -9.39 24.41 39.54
C SER A 275 -8.82 25.79 39.83
N SER A 276 -9.70 26.72 40.19
CA SER A 276 -9.31 27.98 40.81
C SER A 276 -8.75 27.71 42.20
N SER A 277 -7.45 27.50 42.32
CA SER A 277 -6.72 27.60 43.59
C SER A 277 -6.08 28.98 43.70
N SER A 278 -6.62 29.75 44.64
CA SER A 278 -6.17 31.09 45.00
C SER A 278 -4.94 30.98 45.91
N SER A 279 -3.81 31.52 45.49
CA SER A 279 -2.74 31.93 46.41
C SER A 279 -2.18 33.28 45.98
N ARG A 280 -2.47 34.27 46.82
CA ARG A 280 -2.02 35.66 46.76
C ARG A 280 -0.50 35.76 47.03
N SER A 281 0.21 36.51 46.20
CA SER A 281 1.19 37.51 46.64
C SER A 281 1.54 38.50 45.51
N SER A 282 1.05 39.73 45.71
CA SER A 282 1.58 41.07 45.35
C SER A 282 2.78 41.12 44.37
N SER A 283 2.79 41.91 43.30
CA SER A 283 2.70 43.40 43.32
C SER A 283 2.63 43.98 41.90
N SER A 284 1.79 45.02 41.71
CA SER A 284 1.94 46.21 40.81
C SER A 284 2.37 46.03 39.34
N SER A 285 1.79 46.60 38.28
CA SER A 285 0.74 47.59 37.96
C SER A 285 0.65 47.48 36.42
N SER A 286 -0.48 47.50 35.69
CA SER A 286 -1.36 48.63 35.47
C SER A 286 -2.48 48.18 34.50
N ARG A 287 -3.73 48.55 34.82
CA ARG A 287 -4.90 48.86 33.95
C ARG A 287 -4.77 48.55 32.45
N SER A 288 -5.71 47.86 31.82
CA SER A 288 -7.09 48.34 31.63
C SER A 288 -8.13 47.24 31.43
N SER A 289 -9.29 47.44 32.06
CA SER A 289 -10.48 46.60 32.01
C SER A 289 -11.22 46.73 30.68
N SER A 290 -11.69 45.61 30.14
CA SER A 290 -12.97 45.53 29.43
C SER A 290 -13.52 44.12 29.61
N SER A 291 -14.71 44.08 30.17
CA SER A 291 -15.49 42.91 30.50
C SER A 291 -16.10 42.24 29.27
N SER A 292 -16.40 40.95 29.43
CA SER A 292 -17.60 40.27 28.95
C SER A 292 -17.44 39.28 27.79
N SER A 293 -17.97 38.09 28.09
CA SER A 293 -18.69 37.15 27.22
C SER A 293 -17.88 36.11 26.45
N CYS A 294 -17.90 34.89 27.01
CA CYS A 294 -17.90 33.67 26.22
C CYS A 294 -19.07 33.72 25.22
N SER A 295 -18.81 33.48 23.95
CA SER A 295 -19.85 33.20 22.94
C SER A 295 -19.25 32.30 21.87
N SER A 296 -19.48 31.00 22.05
CA SER A 296 -19.33 30.00 20.99
C SER A 296 -20.38 30.28 19.92
N SER A 297 -19.94 30.44 18.67
CA SER A 297 -20.81 30.57 17.51
C SER A 297 -20.64 29.34 16.62
N SER A 298 -21.26 28.23 17.02
CA SER A 298 -21.58 27.16 16.07
C SER A 298 -23.04 27.36 15.66
N SER A 299 -23.22 27.79 14.42
CA SER A 299 -24.52 27.99 13.79
C SER A 299 -25.32 26.69 13.80
N ARG A 300 -26.36 26.61 14.64
CA ARG A 300 -27.50 25.72 14.43
C ARG A 300 -28.77 26.57 14.41
N SER A 301 -29.39 26.65 13.23
CA SER A 301 -30.78 27.05 13.07
C SER A 301 -31.68 26.00 13.71
N SER A 302 -32.56 26.50 14.57
CA SER A 302 -33.43 25.79 15.51
C SER A 302 -34.68 25.22 14.84
N ILE A 303 -35.17 24.08 15.30
CA ILE A 303 -36.60 23.90 15.58
C ILE A 303 -36.72 23.26 16.97
N SER A 304 -37.45 23.96 17.82
CA SER A 304 -37.74 23.69 19.21
C SER A 304 -38.87 22.67 19.40
N SER A 305 -38.74 21.80 20.40
CA SER A 305 -39.87 21.43 21.26
C SER A 305 -39.35 20.96 22.62
N SER A 306 -39.76 21.72 23.64
CA SER A 306 -39.64 21.52 25.08
C SER A 306 -39.99 20.12 25.56
N SER A 307 -39.27 19.60 26.57
CA SER A 307 -39.80 19.15 27.87
C SER A 307 -38.70 18.57 28.77
N SER A 308 -38.50 19.24 29.91
CA SER A 308 -38.23 18.72 31.26
C SER A 308 -37.45 17.43 31.46
N SER A 309 -36.29 17.58 32.11
CA SER A 309 -35.54 16.53 32.80
C SER A 309 -36.41 15.74 33.80
N ALA A 310 -36.39 14.42 33.72
CA ALA A 310 -36.79 13.52 34.80
C ALA A 310 -35.68 12.48 34.98
N ALA A 311 -35.08 12.46 36.17
CA ALA A 311 -34.07 11.48 36.56
C ALA A 311 -34.68 10.08 36.62
N ILE A 312 -33.98 9.08 36.07
CA ILE A 312 -34.38 7.67 36.15
C ILE A 312 -34.19 7.19 37.60
N PRO A 313 -35.22 6.64 38.28
CA PRO A 313 -35.09 6.14 39.64
C PRO A 313 -34.25 4.84 39.70
N GLU A 314 -33.52 4.69 40.79
CA GLU A 314 -32.65 3.55 41.08
C GLU A 314 -33.47 2.26 41.14
N GLY A 315 -33.16 1.29 40.27
CA GLY A 315 -33.86 0.00 40.17
C GLY A 315 -34.53 -0.29 38.82
N ALA A 316 -34.56 0.67 37.89
CA ALA A 316 -35.02 0.41 36.52
C ALA A 316 -34.05 -0.50 35.75
N ARG A 317 -34.58 -1.54 35.09
CA ARG A 317 -33.81 -2.42 34.19
C ARG A 317 -34.44 -2.42 32.80
N ILE A 318 -33.57 -2.37 31.79
CA ILE A 318 -33.96 -2.59 30.39
C ILE A 318 -33.94 -4.09 30.16
N THR A 319 -35.07 -4.65 29.71
CA THR A 319 -35.19 -6.07 29.37
C THR A 319 -34.84 -6.30 27.90
N ASP A 320 -34.57 -7.56 27.53
CA ASP A 320 -34.07 -7.93 26.19
C ASP A 320 -35.04 -7.60 25.03
N ASP A 321 -36.30 -7.25 25.34
CA ASP A 321 -37.32 -6.77 24.42
C ASP A 321 -37.34 -5.24 24.24
N GLY A 322 -36.46 -4.51 24.92
CA GLY A 322 -36.29 -3.06 24.79
C GLY A 322 -37.25 -2.22 25.64
N GLU A 323 -38.07 -2.84 26.49
CA GLU A 323 -38.95 -2.12 27.42
C GLU A 323 -38.25 -1.76 28.73
N ILE A 324 -38.57 -0.58 29.28
CA ILE A 324 -38.12 -0.16 30.61
C ILE A 324 -39.16 -0.64 31.62
N ARG A 325 -38.73 -1.52 32.54
CA ARG A 325 -39.60 -2.05 33.60
C ARG A 325 -39.05 -1.67 34.97
N ILE A 326 -39.96 -1.27 35.87
CA ILE A 326 -39.67 -1.05 37.28
C ILE A 326 -40.44 -2.08 38.11
N THR A 327 -39.74 -2.69 39.06
CA THR A 327 -40.32 -3.60 40.06
C THR A 327 -40.24 -2.93 41.42
N ASP A 328 -41.41 -2.66 42.00
CA ASP A 328 -41.53 -2.13 43.35
C ASP A 328 -42.55 -2.97 44.13
N ASP A 329 -42.23 -3.34 45.36
CA ASP A 329 -43.04 -4.19 46.25
C ASP A 329 -43.56 -5.51 45.66
N GLY A 330 -42.87 -6.07 44.66
CA GLY A 330 -43.19 -7.35 44.04
C GLY A 330 -44.13 -7.30 42.83
N GLU A 331 -44.53 -6.11 42.37
CA GLU A 331 -45.25 -5.92 41.11
C GLU A 331 -44.37 -5.20 40.07
N THR A 332 -44.35 -5.73 38.83
CA THR A 332 -43.58 -5.16 37.71
C THR A 332 -44.51 -4.39 36.77
N ARG A 333 -44.13 -3.16 36.42
CA ARG A 333 -44.90 -2.28 35.52
C ARG A 333 -44.03 -1.78 34.37
N ILE A 334 -44.63 -1.61 33.20
CA ILE A 334 -43.99 -1.03 32.00
C ILE A 334 -44.13 0.49 32.07
N ILE A 335 -43.04 1.20 31.77
CA ILE A 335 -43.02 2.65 31.69
C ILE A 335 -42.89 3.02 30.21
N ASP A 336 -43.92 3.66 29.66
CA ASP A 336 -43.94 4.24 28.31
C ASP A 336 -43.07 5.50 28.23
#